data_AF-A0A9P9MKA6-F1
#
_entry.id   AF-A0A9P9MKA6-F1
#
_cell.length_a   1.000
_cell.length_b   1.000
_cell.length_c   1.000
_cell.angle_alpha   90.00
_cell.angle_beta   90.00
_cell.angle_gamma   90.00
#
_symmetry.space_group_name_H-M   'P 1'
#
loop_
_entity.id
_entity.type
_entity.pdbx_description
1 polymer ?
#
loop_
_entity_poly.entity_id
_entity_poly.type
_entity_poly.pdbx_seq_one_letter_code
_entity_poly.pdbx_strand_id
1 'polypeptide(L)'
;MIQKRLPGQTLTQLWDHLNRDQKLNVAKLVTNLVCQIATVEAPAGIKFCVPARGLGGGSFNKPNTWPAQPQSAEEHLLEQCERWRDYQLSQGVCFEEIWDALATISKSLGIRGFLDGPSVLSHGDLKPYNLLAEIRSPTEVEITGVLDWDSAIIAPEFMAYRAPFWLWIPDEMNSVDEDDESTANFEPQTDEDRQLRDTFMLHASEKYKRLAFAPEALLARRMYTILQKGIFGPWSMMEAEHIIREWAELHPEDDVRPVDADPTER
;
A
#
# COMPACT_ATOMS: atom_id res chain seq x y z
N MET A 1 22.22 -3.33 -15.93
CA MET A 1 21.85 -1.92 -16.16
C MET A 1 22.90 -1.06 -15.49
N ILE A 2 23.41 0.01 -16.13
CA ILE A 2 24.33 0.97 -15.48
C ILE A 2 23.51 2.23 -15.20
N GLN A 3 23.52 2.71 -13.96
CA GLN A 3 22.78 3.89 -13.53
C GLN A 3 23.74 4.97 -13.03
N LYS A 4 23.28 6.23 -13.04
CA LYS A 4 24.02 7.35 -12.47
C LYS A 4 24.04 7.22 -10.94
N ARG A 5 25.22 7.36 -10.33
CA ARG A 5 25.34 7.45 -8.87
C ARG A 5 24.70 8.76 -8.38
N LEU A 6 23.71 8.63 -7.51
CA LEU A 6 23.13 9.77 -6.79
C LEU A 6 23.99 10.08 -5.54
N PRO A 7 24.14 11.37 -5.17
CA PRO A 7 24.87 11.77 -3.97
C PRO A 7 24.06 11.51 -2.69
N GLY A 8 24.69 11.60 -1.52
CA GLY A 8 24.06 11.40 -0.21
C GLY A 8 24.26 10.03 0.44
N GLN A 9 23.71 9.90 1.64
CA GLN A 9 23.63 8.65 2.43
C GLN A 9 22.17 8.26 2.59
N THR A 10 21.88 6.98 2.82
CA THR A 10 20.50 6.55 3.10
C THR A 10 20.00 7.21 4.38
N LEU A 11 18.71 7.59 4.46
CA LEU A 11 18.15 8.18 5.67
C LEU A 11 18.29 7.27 6.88
N THR A 12 18.21 5.94 6.72
CA THR A 12 18.47 4.98 7.81
C THR A 12 19.85 5.18 8.45
N GLN A 13 20.89 5.41 7.65
CA GLN A 13 22.24 5.67 8.16
C GLN A 13 22.40 7.07 8.77
N LEU A 14 21.65 8.03 8.24
CA LEU A 14 21.75 9.42 8.66
C LEU A 14 20.90 9.71 9.91
N TRP A 15 19.85 8.94 10.18
CA TRP A 15 18.78 9.24 11.14
C TRP A 15 19.29 9.58 12.54
N ASP A 16 20.18 8.76 13.10
CA ASP A 16 20.74 8.94 14.44
C ASP A 16 21.67 10.16 14.56
N HIS A 17 22.12 10.71 13.43
CA HIS A 17 22.95 11.90 13.36
C HIS A 17 22.13 13.18 13.17
N LEU A 18 20.84 13.07 12.89
CA LEU A 18 19.96 14.22 12.71
C LEU A 18 19.55 14.80 14.06
N ASN A 19 19.64 16.12 14.18
CA ASN A 19 18.99 16.81 15.28
C ASN A 19 17.47 16.92 15.04
N ARG A 20 16.75 17.34 16.08
CA ARG A 20 15.29 17.47 16.05
C ARG A 20 14.78 18.31 14.86
N ASP A 21 15.35 19.49 14.62
CA ASP A 21 14.88 20.38 13.56
C ASP A 21 15.09 19.77 12.16
N GLN A 22 16.19 19.02 12.00
CA GLN A 22 16.46 18.24 10.78
C GLN A 22 15.49 17.08 10.60
N LYS A 23 15.13 16.34 11.66
CA LYS A 23 14.12 15.27 11.59
C LYS A 23 12.74 15.83 11.20
N LEU A 24 12.34 16.97 11.77
CA LEU A 24 11.11 17.67 11.38
C LEU A 24 11.16 18.12 9.92
N ASN A 25 12.31 18.60 9.45
CA ASN A 25 12.51 18.92 8.04
C ASN A 25 12.35 17.68 7.14
N VAL A 26 12.88 16.51 7.55
CA VAL A 26 12.67 15.24 6.82
C VAL A 26 11.19 14.85 6.78
N ALA A 27 10.45 14.93 7.89
CA ALA A 27 9.02 14.62 7.91
C ALA A 27 8.24 15.46 6.89
N LYS A 28 8.53 16.76 6.82
CA LYS A 28 7.98 17.67 5.80
C LYS A 28 8.37 17.23 4.38
N LEU A 29 9.65 16.92 4.14
CA LEU A 29 10.14 16.55 2.81
C LEU A 29 9.53 15.25 2.31
N VAL A 30 9.44 14.22 3.16
CA VAL A 30 8.82 12.93 2.81
C VAL A 30 7.34 13.11 2.48
N THR A 31 6.62 13.90 3.29
CA THR A 31 5.20 14.20 3.03
C THR A 31 5.01 14.86 1.65
N ASN A 32 5.84 15.85 1.33
CA ASN A 32 5.80 16.53 0.03
C ASN A 32 6.25 15.62 -1.12
N LEU A 33 7.22 14.74 -0.88
CA LEU A 33 7.72 13.80 -1.87
C LEU A 33 6.63 12.81 -2.31
N VAL A 34 5.85 12.27 -1.37
CA VAL A 34 4.71 11.41 -1.71
C VAL A 34 3.73 12.15 -2.62
N CYS A 35 3.37 13.39 -2.28
CA CYS A 35 2.53 14.22 -3.12
C CYS A 35 3.14 14.45 -4.52
N GLN A 36 4.45 14.69 -4.61
CA GLN A 36 5.15 14.87 -5.89
C GLN A 36 5.12 13.60 -6.74
N ILE A 37 5.39 12.43 -6.16
CA ILE A 37 5.33 11.14 -6.87
C ILE A 37 3.91 10.90 -7.39
N ALA A 38 2.91 11.18 -6.55
CA ALA A 38 1.50 11.00 -6.90
C ALA A 38 1.00 11.95 -8.02
N THR A 39 1.76 12.99 -8.41
CA THR A 39 1.42 13.80 -9.60
C THR A 39 1.61 13.06 -10.92
N VAL A 40 2.33 11.93 -10.91
CA VAL A 40 2.48 11.08 -12.08
C VAL A 40 1.24 10.20 -12.20
N GLU A 41 0.27 10.70 -12.96
CA GLU A 41 -0.98 10.01 -13.26
C GLU A 41 -0.85 9.11 -14.50
N ALA A 42 -1.54 7.98 -14.47
CA ALA A 42 -1.77 7.15 -15.65
C ALA A 42 -3.12 6.46 -15.51
N PRO A 43 -3.74 6.02 -16.62
CA PRO A 43 -4.99 5.28 -16.53
C PRO A 43 -4.85 4.06 -15.62
N ALA A 44 -5.84 3.80 -14.77
CA ALA A 44 -5.93 2.51 -14.09
C ALA A 44 -5.94 1.43 -15.18
N GLY A 45 -5.17 0.35 -15.01
CA GLY A 45 -5.07 -0.68 -16.04
C GLY A 45 -3.68 -1.18 -16.38
N ILE A 46 -2.62 -0.79 -15.67
CA ILE A 46 -1.42 -1.63 -15.63
C ILE A 46 -1.80 -2.94 -14.94
N LYS A 47 -2.11 -3.96 -15.74
CA LYS A 47 -2.62 -5.23 -15.26
C LYS A 47 -1.49 -6.06 -14.66
N PHE A 48 -1.64 -6.44 -13.39
CA PHE A 48 -0.78 -7.42 -12.74
C PHE A 48 -0.72 -8.73 -13.50
N CYS A 49 0.41 -9.44 -13.36
CA CYS A 49 0.56 -10.76 -13.95
C CYS A 49 -0.34 -11.74 -13.20
N VAL A 50 -1.23 -12.44 -13.92
CA VAL A 50 -2.05 -13.54 -13.41
C VAL A 50 -1.84 -14.76 -14.32
N PRO A 51 -1.16 -15.82 -13.88
CA PRO A 51 -0.50 -15.94 -12.58
C PRO A 51 0.67 -14.96 -12.44
N ALA A 52 1.08 -14.72 -11.19
CA ALA A 52 2.27 -13.93 -10.91
C ALA A 52 3.50 -14.55 -11.59
N ARG A 53 4.49 -13.74 -11.92
CA ARG A 53 5.70 -14.22 -12.61
C ARG A 53 6.34 -15.36 -11.82
N GLY A 54 6.60 -16.48 -12.48
CA GLY A 54 7.18 -17.68 -11.86
C GLY A 54 6.15 -18.72 -11.39
N LEU A 55 4.86 -18.41 -11.35
CA LEU A 55 3.79 -19.32 -10.92
C LEU A 55 3.06 -20.02 -12.10
N GLY A 56 3.70 -20.17 -13.25
CA GLY A 56 3.06 -20.72 -14.46
C GLY A 56 2.81 -22.24 -14.40
N GLY A 57 1.53 -22.64 -14.40
CA GLY A 57 1.05 -24.00 -14.70
C GLY A 57 0.45 -24.08 -16.11
N GLY A 58 0.61 -25.21 -16.80
CA GLY A 58 0.33 -25.37 -18.23
C GLY A 58 -1.14 -25.30 -18.69
N SER A 59 -2.10 -24.93 -17.83
CA SER A 59 -3.54 -24.97 -18.14
C SER A 59 -4.23 -23.60 -18.23
N PHE A 60 -3.56 -22.48 -17.97
CA PHE A 60 -4.19 -21.16 -18.07
C PHE A 60 -4.16 -20.62 -19.51
N ASN A 61 -5.32 -20.61 -20.17
CA ASN A 61 -5.47 -20.24 -21.58
C ASN A 61 -5.55 -18.73 -21.85
N LYS A 62 -5.33 -17.88 -20.84
CA LYS A 62 -5.27 -16.41 -20.96
C LYS A 62 -3.83 -15.95 -20.76
N PRO A 63 -3.39 -14.87 -21.40
CA PRO A 63 -2.03 -14.38 -21.19
C PRO A 63 -1.88 -13.78 -19.78
N ASN A 64 -0.66 -13.86 -19.26
CA ASN A 64 -0.39 -13.43 -17.89
C ASN A 64 -0.70 -11.94 -17.67
N THR A 65 -0.61 -11.11 -18.70
CA THR A 65 -1.03 -9.71 -18.66
C THR A 65 -1.53 -9.26 -20.04
N TRP A 66 -2.24 -8.15 -20.11
CA TRP A 66 -2.71 -7.52 -21.34
C TRP A 66 -2.23 -6.07 -21.42
N PRO A 67 -2.18 -5.47 -22.63
CA PRO A 67 -1.97 -4.04 -22.77
C PRO A 67 -2.96 -3.26 -21.89
N ALA A 68 -2.45 -2.25 -21.19
CA ALA A 68 -3.28 -1.38 -20.38
C ALA A 68 -4.35 -0.72 -21.25
N GLN A 69 -5.60 -0.80 -20.81
CA GLN A 69 -6.72 -0.05 -21.38
C GLN A 69 -7.17 0.96 -20.32
N PRO A 70 -7.62 2.16 -20.72
CA PRO A 70 -8.21 3.08 -19.78
C PRO A 70 -9.42 2.45 -19.08
N GLN A 71 -9.37 2.38 -17.76
CA GLN A 71 -10.48 1.98 -16.91
C GLN A 71 -10.46 2.79 -15.61
N SER A 72 -11.56 2.75 -14.87
CA SER A 72 -11.63 3.28 -13.51
C SER A 72 -10.87 2.40 -12.52
N ALA A 73 -10.56 2.96 -11.36
CA ALA A 73 -9.98 2.20 -10.25
C ALA A 73 -10.88 1.04 -9.81
N GLU A 74 -12.20 1.25 -9.75
CA GLU A 74 -13.16 0.20 -9.40
C GLU A 74 -13.17 -0.95 -10.42
N GLU A 75 -13.27 -0.64 -11.72
CA GLU A 75 -13.21 -1.64 -12.78
C GLU A 75 -11.90 -2.44 -12.72
N HIS A 76 -10.78 -1.76 -12.44
CA HIS A 76 -9.49 -2.42 -12.28
C HIS A 76 -9.49 -3.42 -11.12
N LEU A 77 -9.99 -3.04 -9.94
CA LEU A 77 -10.07 -3.92 -8.77
C LEU A 77 -10.94 -5.15 -9.06
N LEU A 78 -12.13 -4.92 -9.63
CA LEU A 78 -13.07 -5.99 -10.00
C LEU A 78 -12.47 -6.93 -11.06
N GLU A 79 -11.83 -6.37 -12.09
CA GLU A 79 -11.17 -7.18 -13.12
C GLU A 79 -10.10 -8.09 -12.50
N GLN A 80 -9.32 -7.60 -11.53
CA GLN A 80 -8.31 -8.44 -10.89
C GLN A 80 -8.89 -9.59 -10.08
N CYS A 81 -10.02 -9.38 -9.38
CA CYS A 81 -10.75 -10.48 -8.74
C CYS A 81 -11.13 -11.56 -9.76
N GLU A 82 -11.74 -11.17 -10.89
CA GLU A 82 -12.15 -12.10 -11.95
C GLU A 82 -10.97 -12.87 -12.54
N ARG A 83 -9.85 -12.17 -12.80
CA ARG A 83 -8.67 -12.81 -13.39
C ARG A 83 -8.07 -13.87 -12.47
N TRP A 84 -8.00 -13.59 -11.17
CA TRP A 84 -7.55 -14.58 -10.20
C TRP A 84 -8.53 -15.75 -10.07
N ARG A 85 -9.84 -15.47 -10.05
CA ARG A 85 -10.88 -16.51 -10.06
C ARG A 85 -10.73 -17.44 -11.26
N ASP A 86 -10.61 -16.89 -12.47
CA ASP A 86 -10.42 -17.66 -13.70
C ASP A 86 -9.15 -18.53 -13.66
N TYR A 87 -8.05 -17.97 -13.15
CA TYR A 87 -6.80 -18.71 -13.01
C TYR A 87 -6.97 -19.89 -12.06
N GLN A 88 -7.54 -19.64 -10.89
CA GLN A 88 -7.80 -20.64 -9.87
C GLN A 88 -8.75 -21.75 -10.37
N LEU A 89 -9.86 -21.39 -11.02
CA LEU A 89 -10.75 -22.35 -11.68
C LEU A 89 -10.01 -23.23 -12.71
N SER A 90 -9.08 -22.65 -13.49
CA SER A 90 -8.25 -23.40 -14.44
C SER A 90 -7.24 -24.38 -13.80
N GLN A 91 -6.94 -24.18 -12.51
CA GLN A 91 -6.12 -25.10 -11.71
C GLN A 91 -6.98 -26.11 -10.93
N GLY A 92 -8.31 -26.03 -11.02
CA GLY A 92 -9.24 -26.91 -10.30
C GLY A 92 -9.45 -26.58 -8.82
N VAL A 93 -9.00 -25.41 -8.36
CA VAL A 93 -9.18 -24.92 -6.98
C VAL A 93 -9.53 -23.45 -7.03
N CYS A 94 -10.65 -23.04 -6.43
CA CYS A 94 -11.05 -21.63 -6.39
C CYS A 94 -11.72 -21.25 -5.08
N PHE A 95 -11.34 -20.09 -4.53
CA PHE A 95 -11.92 -19.51 -3.33
C PHE A 95 -13.01 -18.50 -3.71
N GLU A 96 -14.12 -19.00 -4.27
CA GLU A 96 -15.18 -18.14 -4.84
C GLU A 96 -15.72 -17.12 -3.84
N GLU A 97 -16.02 -17.57 -2.62
CA GLU A 97 -16.57 -16.71 -1.55
C GLU A 97 -15.65 -15.55 -1.20
N ILE A 98 -14.33 -15.78 -1.20
CA ILE A 98 -13.34 -14.74 -0.93
C ILE A 98 -13.32 -13.72 -2.06
N TRP A 99 -13.27 -14.17 -3.32
CA TRP A 99 -13.26 -13.25 -4.45
C TRP A 99 -14.56 -12.43 -4.56
N ASP A 100 -15.69 -13.03 -4.21
CA ASP A 100 -17.00 -12.33 -4.15
C ASP A 100 -17.01 -11.27 -3.05
N ALA A 101 -16.47 -11.59 -1.86
CA ALA A 101 -16.33 -10.64 -0.77
C ALA A 101 -15.40 -9.48 -1.15
N LEU A 102 -14.21 -9.75 -1.70
CA LEU A 102 -13.27 -8.70 -2.14
C LEU A 102 -13.86 -7.83 -3.27
N ALA A 103 -14.64 -8.41 -4.18
CA ALA A 103 -15.35 -7.66 -5.21
C ALA A 103 -16.43 -6.75 -4.61
N THR A 104 -17.11 -7.20 -3.55
CA THR A 104 -18.10 -6.39 -2.82
C THR A 104 -17.45 -5.22 -2.10
N ILE A 105 -16.33 -5.47 -1.40
CA ILE A 105 -15.51 -4.42 -0.77
C ILE A 105 -15.05 -3.40 -1.82
N SER A 106 -14.61 -3.85 -2.99
CA SER A 106 -14.16 -2.96 -4.07
C SER A 106 -15.25 -1.99 -4.55
N LYS A 107 -16.50 -2.48 -4.74
CA LYS A 107 -17.65 -1.61 -5.07
C LYS A 107 -17.98 -0.65 -3.93
N SER A 108 -17.91 -1.15 -2.70
CA SER A 108 -18.20 -0.39 -1.50
C SER A 108 -17.23 0.79 -1.29
N LEU A 109 -15.94 0.57 -1.56
CA LEU A 109 -14.92 1.62 -1.62
C LEU A 109 -15.24 2.68 -2.68
N GLY A 110 -15.74 2.27 -3.84
CA GLY A 110 -16.20 3.16 -4.91
C GLY A 110 -17.35 4.06 -4.45
N ILE A 111 -18.41 3.47 -3.89
CA ILE A 111 -19.57 4.20 -3.35
C ILE A 111 -19.17 5.23 -2.28
N ARG A 112 -18.18 4.90 -1.44
CA ARG A 112 -17.68 5.77 -0.36
C ARG A 112 -16.64 6.80 -0.83
N GLY A 113 -16.32 6.83 -2.13
CA GLY A 113 -15.44 7.80 -2.76
C GLY A 113 -13.94 7.58 -2.51
N PHE A 114 -13.54 6.37 -2.10
CA PHE A 114 -12.11 6.01 -1.98
C PHE A 114 -11.45 5.74 -3.34
N LEU A 115 -12.27 5.59 -4.40
CA LEU A 115 -11.84 5.30 -5.77
C LEU A 115 -12.14 6.43 -6.77
N ASP A 116 -12.60 7.60 -6.30
CA ASP A 116 -13.00 8.74 -7.16
C ASP A 116 -11.83 9.42 -7.88
N GLY A 117 -10.62 9.21 -7.37
CA GLY A 117 -9.41 9.85 -7.88
C GLY A 117 -8.75 9.14 -9.06
N PRO A 118 -7.73 9.76 -9.67
CA PRO A 118 -6.93 9.11 -10.69
C PRO A 118 -6.14 7.93 -10.11
N SER A 119 -5.64 7.06 -10.99
CA SER A 119 -4.54 6.18 -10.62
C SER A 119 -3.22 6.94 -10.77
N VAL A 120 -2.35 6.76 -9.79
CA VAL A 120 -1.12 7.51 -9.61
C VAL A 120 0.05 6.57 -9.40
N LEU A 121 1.26 7.05 -9.65
CA LEU A 121 2.46 6.33 -9.28
C LEU A 121 2.57 6.23 -7.76
N SER A 122 2.69 5.00 -7.26
CA SER A 122 3.09 4.68 -5.90
C SER A 122 4.43 3.95 -5.95
N HIS A 123 5.33 4.29 -5.04
CA HIS A 123 6.65 3.66 -4.93
C HIS A 123 6.55 2.20 -4.46
N GLY A 124 5.55 1.88 -3.63
CA GLY A 124 5.38 0.56 -3.00
C GLY A 124 6.30 0.26 -1.81
N ASP A 125 7.40 1.01 -1.64
CA ASP A 125 8.39 0.79 -0.57
C ASP A 125 9.17 2.07 -0.19
N LEU A 126 8.44 3.17 0.04
CA LEU A 126 9.05 4.48 0.34
C LEU A 126 9.51 4.55 1.81
N LYS A 127 10.64 3.92 2.08
CA LYS A 127 11.24 3.74 3.41
C LYS A 127 12.57 4.49 3.56
N PRO A 128 13.07 4.72 4.79
CA PRO A 128 14.30 5.49 5.00
C PRO A 128 15.54 4.88 4.33
N TYR A 129 15.58 3.56 4.10
CA TYR A 129 16.69 2.93 3.39
C TYR A 129 16.65 3.18 1.86
N ASN A 130 15.49 3.55 1.32
CA ASN A 130 15.28 3.90 -0.10
C ASN A 130 15.36 5.41 -0.37
N LEU A 131 15.67 6.22 0.65
CA LEU A 131 15.80 7.67 0.53
C LEU A 131 17.24 8.09 0.77
N LEU A 132 17.86 8.76 -0.21
CA LEU A 132 19.17 9.38 -0.04
C LEU A 132 19.01 10.82 0.42
N ALA A 133 19.86 11.25 1.36
CA ALA A 133 19.83 12.60 1.89
C ALA A 133 21.21 13.15 2.25
N GLU A 134 21.30 14.48 2.36
CA GLU A 134 22.46 15.23 2.83
C GLU A 134 22.05 16.33 3.81
N ILE A 135 22.83 16.52 4.88
CA ILE A 135 22.67 17.66 5.78
C ILE A 135 23.17 18.91 5.06
N ARG A 136 22.29 19.91 4.89
CA ARG A 136 22.61 21.18 4.23
C ARG A 136 22.92 22.30 5.22
N SER A 137 22.28 22.26 6.37
CA SER A 137 22.46 23.27 7.42
C SER A 137 22.10 22.68 8.79
N PRO A 138 22.29 23.43 9.89
CA PRO A 138 21.85 23.00 11.22
C PRO A 138 20.35 22.65 11.32
N THR A 139 19.51 23.09 10.38
CA THR A 139 18.06 22.87 10.41
C THR A 139 17.51 22.22 9.14
N GLU A 140 18.34 22.00 8.12
CA GLU A 140 17.88 21.54 6.81
C GLU A 140 18.61 20.29 6.34
N VAL A 141 17.81 19.37 5.83
CA VAL A 141 18.22 18.17 5.10
C VAL A 141 17.72 18.33 3.66
N GLU A 142 18.43 17.77 2.69
CA GLU A 142 17.93 17.63 1.33
C GLU A 142 17.79 16.15 1.01
N ILE A 143 16.63 15.73 0.48
CA ILE A 143 16.49 14.40 -0.13
C ILE A 143 17.07 14.49 -1.54
N THR A 144 18.19 13.81 -1.76
CA THR A 144 18.98 13.85 -3.01
C THR A 144 18.60 12.75 -4.00
N GLY A 145 17.86 11.74 -3.54
CA GLY A 145 17.45 10.62 -4.38
C GLY A 145 16.42 9.70 -3.74
N VAL A 146 15.66 9.04 -4.61
CA VAL A 146 14.73 7.97 -4.26
C VAL A 146 15.16 6.72 -5.04
N LEU A 147 15.41 5.64 -4.31
CA LEU A 147 15.97 4.39 -4.81
C LEU A 147 14.92 3.28 -4.85
N ASP A 148 15.26 2.17 -5.51
CA ASP A 148 14.48 0.93 -5.47
C ASP A 148 13.01 1.05 -5.94
N TRP A 149 12.86 1.41 -7.20
CA TRP A 149 11.55 1.53 -7.87
C TRP A 149 10.99 0.19 -8.37
N ASP A 150 11.56 -0.96 -7.98
CA ASP A 150 11.14 -2.27 -8.50
C ASP A 150 9.73 -2.67 -8.05
N SER A 151 9.27 -2.12 -6.91
CA SER A 151 7.91 -2.28 -6.38
C SER A 151 6.94 -1.20 -6.86
N ALA A 152 7.38 -0.26 -7.70
CA ALA A 152 6.56 0.87 -8.11
C ALA A 152 5.43 0.45 -9.05
N ILE A 153 4.25 1.03 -8.82
CA ILE A 153 3.00 0.68 -9.51
C ILE A 153 2.16 1.92 -9.79
N ILE A 154 1.38 1.87 -10.88
CA ILE A 154 0.26 2.80 -11.08
C ILE A 154 -0.96 2.17 -10.40
N ALA A 155 -1.48 2.81 -9.37
CA ALA A 155 -2.55 2.30 -8.53
C ALA A 155 -3.47 3.42 -8.04
N PRO A 156 -4.66 3.13 -7.49
CA PRO A 156 -5.52 4.16 -6.91
C PRO A 156 -4.78 4.95 -5.82
N GLU A 157 -5.14 6.22 -5.62
CA GLU A 157 -4.42 7.14 -4.72
C GLU A 157 -4.25 6.64 -3.28
N PHE A 158 -5.16 5.79 -2.77
CA PHE A 158 -5.01 5.20 -1.44
C PHE A 158 -3.71 4.37 -1.30
N MET A 159 -3.13 3.87 -2.40
CA MET A 159 -1.83 3.18 -2.42
C MET A 159 -0.63 4.12 -2.34
N ALA A 160 -0.77 5.38 -2.77
CA ALA A 160 0.31 6.36 -2.72
C ALA A 160 0.30 7.13 -1.39
N TYR A 161 -0.89 7.53 -0.93
CA TYR A 161 -1.08 8.33 0.27
C TYR A 161 -1.06 7.50 1.56
N ARG A 162 0.02 6.75 1.77
CA ARG A 162 0.33 6.06 3.03
C ARG A 162 1.00 7.03 4.00
N ALA A 163 0.65 6.98 5.28
CA ALA A 163 1.37 7.74 6.31
C ALA A 163 2.82 7.21 6.41
N PRO A 164 3.84 8.08 6.50
CA PRO A 164 5.22 7.66 6.76
C PRO A 164 5.42 7.34 8.25
N PHE A 165 4.64 6.41 8.80
CA PHE A 165 4.59 6.15 10.24
C PHE A 165 5.90 5.62 10.82
N TRP A 166 6.81 5.11 9.98
CA TRP A 166 8.21 4.86 10.32
C TRP A 166 8.94 6.08 10.92
N LEU A 167 8.42 7.30 10.75
CA LEU A 167 8.94 8.50 11.40
C LEU A 167 8.63 8.60 12.90
N TRP A 168 7.59 7.92 13.40
CA TRP A 168 7.08 8.12 14.77
C TRP A 168 6.66 6.83 15.49
N ILE A 169 6.98 5.66 14.92
CA ILE A 169 6.91 4.38 15.62
C ILE A 169 8.22 4.12 16.38
N PRO A 170 8.20 3.41 17.51
CA PRO A 170 9.42 3.10 18.27
C PRO A 170 10.35 2.16 17.50
N ASP A 171 11.67 2.37 17.60
CA ASP A 171 12.69 1.49 17.00
C ASP A 171 12.65 0.05 17.56
N GLU A 172 12.03 -0.16 18.73
CA GLU A 172 11.85 -1.48 19.36
C GLU A 172 10.66 -2.27 18.78
N MET A 173 9.82 -1.64 17.94
CA MET A 173 8.76 -2.35 17.24
C MET A 173 9.42 -3.28 16.20
N ASN A 174 9.12 -4.58 16.24
CA ASN A 174 9.82 -5.54 15.39
C ASN A 174 9.65 -5.17 13.91
N SER A 175 10.71 -5.34 13.10
CA SER A 175 10.69 -5.11 11.64
C SER A 175 9.56 -5.77 10.85
N VAL A 176 8.87 -6.77 11.43
CA VAL A 176 7.69 -7.42 10.84
C VAL A 176 6.42 -6.55 11.01
N ASP A 177 6.35 -5.78 12.09
CA ASP A 177 5.22 -4.90 12.43
C ASP A 177 5.41 -3.49 11.84
N GLU A 178 6.65 -3.06 11.56
CA GLU A 178 6.98 -1.75 10.95
C GLU A 178 6.38 -1.53 9.55
N ASP A 179 5.87 -2.58 8.91
CA ASP A 179 5.20 -2.50 7.61
C ASP A 179 3.71 -2.81 7.65
N ASP A 180 3.19 -3.20 8.81
CA ASP A 180 1.77 -3.49 8.97
C ASP A 180 0.97 -2.17 8.98
N GLU A 181 -0.03 -2.07 8.10
CA GLU A 181 -0.98 -0.96 8.06
C GLU A 181 -1.73 -0.80 9.39
N SER A 182 -1.81 -1.86 10.23
CA SER A 182 -2.36 -1.78 11.58
C SER A 182 -1.62 -0.77 12.47
N THR A 183 -0.36 -0.44 12.14
CA THR A 183 0.48 0.49 12.90
C THR A 183 0.33 1.95 12.46
N ALA A 184 -0.42 2.22 11.38
CA ALA A 184 -0.66 3.58 10.92
C ALA A 184 -1.30 4.47 12.00
N ASN A 185 -2.11 3.89 12.88
CA ASN A 185 -2.78 4.57 13.98
C ASN A 185 -2.04 4.46 15.32
N PHE A 186 -0.76 4.06 15.31
CA PHE A 186 0.05 4.04 16.52
C PHE A 186 0.15 5.45 17.12
N GLU A 187 -0.13 5.56 18.41
CA GLU A 187 -0.06 6.82 19.14
C GLU A 187 1.38 7.10 19.62
N PRO A 188 2.01 8.20 19.16
CA PRO A 188 3.41 8.50 19.51
C PRO A 188 3.64 8.66 21.02
N GLN A 189 4.71 8.03 21.53
CA GLN A 189 5.00 7.97 22.96
C GLN A 189 5.89 9.13 23.43
N THR A 190 6.85 9.55 22.60
CA THR A 190 7.77 10.64 22.93
C THR A 190 7.32 11.98 22.36
N ASP A 191 7.81 13.08 22.92
CA ASP A 191 7.52 14.43 22.41
C ASP A 191 8.13 14.68 21.02
N GLU A 192 9.25 14.02 20.69
CA GLU A 192 9.84 14.09 19.35
C GLU A 192 8.93 13.39 18.33
N ASP A 193 8.47 12.17 18.61
CA ASP A 193 7.59 11.41 17.72
C ASP A 193 6.25 12.13 17.49
N ARG A 194 5.69 12.76 18.55
CA ARG A 194 4.50 13.62 18.42
C ARG A 194 4.76 14.78 17.48
N GLN A 195 5.90 15.46 17.60
CA GLN A 195 6.26 16.57 16.71
C GLN A 195 6.43 16.10 15.25
N LEU A 196 6.95 14.89 15.01
CA LEU A 196 7.08 14.32 13.68
C LEU A 196 5.71 14.01 13.06
N ARG A 197 4.81 13.36 13.81
CA ARG A 197 3.41 13.15 13.38
C ARG A 197 2.69 14.48 13.14
N ASP A 198 2.83 15.45 14.04
CA ASP A 198 2.21 16.77 13.89
C ASP A 198 2.74 17.51 12.65
N THR A 199 4.02 17.35 12.33
CA THR A 199 4.62 17.91 11.11
C THR A 199 4.02 17.27 9.86
N PHE A 200 3.81 15.95 9.85
CA PHE A 200 3.06 15.29 8.79
C PHE A 200 1.63 15.85 8.68
N MET A 201 0.91 15.93 9.80
CA MET A 201 -0.46 16.45 9.84
C MET A 201 -0.56 17.92 9.40
N LEU A 202 0.47 18.72 9.63
CA LEU A 202 0.50 20.11 9.18
C LEU A 202 0.67 20.24 7.66
N HIS A 203 1.45 19.35 7.05
CA HIS A 203 1.85 19.46 5.64
C HIS A 203 1.04 18.58 4.68
N ALA A 204 0.43 17.50 5.17
CA ALA A 204 -0.47 16.66 4.38
C ALA A 204 -1.77 17.42 4.07
N SER A 205 -2.33 17.20 2.88
CA SER A 205 -3.67 17.69 2.54
C SER A 205 -4.74 16.88 3.28
N GLU A 206 -5.95 17.40 3.41
CA GLU A 206 -7.07 16.66 4.02
C GLU A 206 -7.36 15.34 3.28
N LYS A 207 -7.20 15.34 1.95
CA LYS A 207 -7.31 14.12 1.14
C LYS A 207 -6.23 13.10 1.49
N TYR A 208 -4.98 13.54 1.62
CA TYR A 208 -3.88 12.67 2.05
C TYR A 208 -4.19 12.12 3.45
N LYS A 209 -4.49 12.97 4.44
CA LYS A 209 -4.83 12.52 5.81
C LYS A 209 -5.93 11.48 5.84
N ARG A 210 -7.02 11.72 5.09
CA ARG A 210 -8.14 10.76 4.97
C ARG A 210 -7.63 9.42 4.43
N LEU A 211 -6.92 9.42 3.31
CA LEU A 211 -6.44 8.18 2.68
C LEU A 211 -5.31 7.51 3.48
N ALA A 212 -4.59 8.26 4.31
CA ALA A 212 -3.54 7.73 5.16
C ALA A 212 -4.09 6.94 6.35
N PHE A 213 -5.16 7.41 7.00
CA PHE A 213 -5.63 6.86 8.28
C PHE A 213 -7.04 6.26 8.28
N ALA A 214 -7.87 6.52 7.26
CA ALA A 214 -9.21 5.94 7.23
C ALA A 214 -9.11 4.41 7.25
N PRO A 215 -9.84 3.71 8.13
CA PRO A 215 -9.85 2.25 8.20
C PRO A 215 -10.13 1.60 6.84
N GLU A 216 -11.04 2.18 6.05
CA GLU A 216 -11.35 1.72 4.70
C GLU A 216 -10.14 1.77 3.77
N ALA A 217 -9.32 2.83 3.86
CA ALA A 217 -8.12 2.98 3.04
C ALA A 217 -7.00 2.03 3.48
N LEU A 218 -6.87 1.76 4.79
CA LEU A 218 -5.95 0.77 5.35
C LEU A 218 -6.29 -0.63 4.84
N LEU A 219 -7.57 -1.02 4.94
CA LEU A 219 -8.08 -2.29 4.41
C LEU A 219 -7.92 -2.36 2.88
N ALA A 220 -8.16 -1.28 2.15
CA ALA A 220 -7.98 -1.23 0.71
C ALA A 220 -6.52 -1.49 0.30
N ARG A 221 -5.52 -0.94 1.01
CA ARG A 221 -4.09 -1.22 0.74
C ARG A 221 -3.73 -2.68 0.96
N ARG A 222 -4.19 -3.27 2.08
CA ARG A 222 -4.00 -4.70 2.39
C ARG A 222 -4.64 -5.59 1.32
N MET A 223 -5.91 -5.32 0.98
CA MET A 223 -6.63 -5.99 -0.10
C MET A 223 -5.91 -5.88 -1.43
N TYR A 224 -5.38 -4.72 -1.78
CA TYR A 224 -4.70 -4.51 -3.05
C TYR A 224 -3.47 -5.41 -3.21
N THR A 225 -2.78 -5.75 -2.13
CA THR A 225 -1.68 -6.72 -2.14
C THR A 225 -2.18 -8.13 -2.50
N ILE A 226 -3.35 -8.54 -2.01
CA ILE A 226 -4.01 -9.80 -2.40
C ILE A 226 -4.40 -9.76 -3.89
N LEU A 227 -4.97 -8.66 -4.37
CA LEU A 227 -5.32 -8.50 -5.79
C LEU A 227 -4.08 -8.52 -6.71
N GLN A 228 -2.94 -8.06 -6.22
CA GLN A 228 -1.69 -8.08 -6.97
C GLN A 228 -1.06 -9.48 -7.03
N LYS A 229 -1.03 -10.20 -5.90
CA LYS A 229 -0.25 -11.44 -5.74
C LYS A 229 -1.08 -12.73 -5.85
N GLY A 230 -2.40 -12.64 -5.68
CA GLY A 230 -3.30 -13.78 -5.56
C GLY A 230 -3.23 -14.45 -4.18
N ILE A 231 -4.07 -15.47 -3.98
CA ILE A 231 -4.13 -16.25 -2.74
C ILE A 231 -3.35 -17.55 -2.95
N PHE A 232 -2.14 -17.61 -2.40
CA PHE A 232 -1.24 -18.76 -2.46
C PHE A 232 -0.68 -19.08 -1.08
N GLY A 233 -1.20 -20.14 -0.48
CA GLY A 233 -0.77 -20.60 0.84
C GLY A 233 -1.52 -19.93 2.00
N PRO A 234 -1.27 -20.41 3.23
CA PRO A 234 -2.08 -20.10 4.39
C PRO A 234 -2.03 -18.62 4.78
N TRP A 235 -0.88 -17.96 4.64
CA TRP A 235 -0.75 -16.55 5.03
C TRP A 235 -1.63 -15.60 4.21
N SER A 236 -1.63 -15.73 2.89
CA SER A 236 -2.51 -14.91 2.02
C SER A 236 -3.98 -15.23 2.20
N MET A 237 -4.29 -16.47 2.59
CA MET A 237 -5.66 -16.89 2.91
C MET A 237 -6.14 -16.20 4.18
N MET A 238 -5.38 -16.34 5.27
CA MET A 238 -5.68 -15.70 6.56
C MET A 238 -5.80 -14.18 6.43
N GLU A 239 -4.92 -13.56 5.65
CA GLU A 239 -4.99 -12.11 5.43
C GLU A 239 -6.25 -11.69 4.66
N ALA A 240 -6.65 -12.44 3.64
CA ALA A 240 -7.91 -12.18 2.94
C ALA A 240 -9.13 -12.34 3.87
N GLU A 241 -9.14 -13.39 4.70
CA GLU A 241 -10.20 -13.61 5.71
C GLU A 241 -10.24 -12.49 6.76
N HIS A 242 -9.08 -12.01 7.22
CA HIS A 242 -8.99 -10.88 8.16
C HIS A 242 -9.54 -9.60 7.55
N ILE A 243 -9.15 -9.26 6.32
CA ILE A 243 -9.67 -8.09 5.59
C ILE A 243 -11.20 -8.17 5.50
N ILE A 244 -11.73 -9.32 5.11
CA ILE A 244 -13.19 -9.54 4.98
C ILE A 244 -13.89 -9.36 6.32
N ARG A 245 -13.35 -9.94 7.40
CA ARG A 245 -13.92 -9.85 8.74
C ARG A 245 -13.91 -8.41 9.26
N GLU A 246 -12.76 -7.74 9.19
CA GLU A 246 -12.60 -6.34 9.61
C GLU A 246 -13.52 -5.41 8.80
N TRP A 247 -13.68 -5.65 7.49
CA TRP A 247 -14.64 -4.91 6.67
C TRP A 247 -16.08 -5.15 7.11
N ALA A 248 -16.48 -6.39 7.37
CA ALA A 248 -17.83 -6.72 7.81
C ALA A 248 -18.16 -6.11 9.19
N GLU A 249 -17.18 -6.00 10.07
CA GLU A 249 -17.31 -5.29 11.35
C GLU A 249 -17.45 -3.77 11.16
N LEU A 250 -16.69 -3.20 10.22
CA LEU A 250 -16.72 -1.76 9.93
C LEU A 250 -17.99 -1.33 9.18
N HIS A 251 -18.48 -2.16 8.26
CA HIS A 251 -19.61 -1.89 7.35
C HIS A 251 -20.58 -3.08 7.28
N PRO A 252 -21.32 -3.37 8.37
CA PRO A 252 -22.28 -4.48 8.39
C PRO A 252 -23.41 -4.35 7.35
N GLU A 253 -23.66 -3.14 6.85
CA GLU A 253 -24.66 -2.85 5.82
C GLU A 253 -24.30 -3.38 4.42
N ASP A 254 -23.03 -3.72 4.16
CA ASP A 254 -22.57 -4.20 2.85
C ASP A 254 -22.85 -5.71 2.61
N ASP A 255 -23.38 -6.43 3.62
CA ASP A 255 -23.67 -7.88 3.62
C ASP A 255 -22.48 -8.75 3.15
N VAL A 256 -21.26 -8.29 3.45
CA VAL A 256 -20.04 -9.09 3.24
C VAL A 256 -19.99 -10.18 4.30
N ARG A 257 -20.16 -11.44 3.90
CA ARG A 257 -20.13 -12.57 4.82
C ARG A 257 -18.68 -12.98 5.11
N PRO A 258 -18.26 -13.04 6.39
CA PRO A 258 -17.02 -13.70 6.75
C PRO A 258 -17.07 -15.14 6.27
N VAL A 259 -15.98 -15.62 5.66
CA VAL A 259 -15.83 -17.05 5.38
C VAL A 259 -15.70 -17.74 6.74
N ASP A 260 -16.66 -18.59 7.08
CA ASP A 260 -16.63 -19.34 8.33
C ASP A 260 -15.32 -20.15 8.37
N ALA A 261 -14.50 -19.94 9.41
CA ALA A 261 -13.40 -20.84 9.68
C ALA A 261 -14.00 -22.23 9.93
N ASP A 262 -13.66 -23.19 9.08
CA ASP A 262 -14.12 -24.58 9.19
C ASP A 262 -13.93 -25.05 10.66
N PRO A 263 -14.96 -25.58 11.35
CA PRO A 263 -14.87 -25.97 12.77
C PRO A 263 -13.99 -27.20 13.05
N THR A 264 -13.08 -27.59 12.14
CA THR A 264 -12.35 -28.86 12.19
C THR A 264 -11.02 -28.83 12.95
N GLU A 265 -10.85 -27.91 13.90
CA GLU A 265 -9.83 -28.05 14.95
C GLU A 265 -10.46 -27.92 16.35
N ARG A 266 -11.03 -29.03 16.82
CA ARG A 266 -11.17 -29.38 18.25
C ARG A 266 -10.51 -30.73 18.50
#